data_AF-A0A538KWS0-F1
#
_entry.id   AF-A0A538KWS0-F1
#
_cell.length_a   1.000
_cell.length_b   1.000
_cell.length_c   1.000
_cell.angle_alpha   90.00
_cell.angle_beta   90.00
_cell.angle_gamma   90.00
#
_symmetry.space_group_name_H-M   'P 1'
#
loop_
_entity.id
_entity.type
_entity.pdbx_description
1 polymer ?
#
loop_
_entity_poly.entity_id
_entity_poly.type
_entity_poly.pdbx_seq_one_letter_code
_entity_poly.pdbx_strand_id
1 'polypeptide(L)'
;MKLLRTLSISRLVLLIVAVVGLAAGGAAIAVAASGGSGSTPPPKPLAQALHDSLAGAAPQGVTARIKFTNKLFPSGAITGQVGSALMSGASGRLWATNDGRGRLELQSDAGDVQIVWNDTEVTIYDASSNTVYRAKLPTDAKSSADQSGIPSVAKISDFLSKLGEHVSLSGAQPSNVAGQEAYTVRVSPKHDGGLLGAAELAFDSSRGIPLRLGIYAQGASTPVLELAATDITYGAVPASDVDVTPPASAKTVDLGSLTRNSKDAATGRVRITGLQAVQAAASFPVVAPDTLVGLPRQDVRLVGNSDSKAALVVYGHGLGAIVVVERQAGAGVNNGAMGSLPQVSLNGVTAHELATQLGTALTWKRGEVAYVLAGSVPPAAAEAAARALG
;
A
#
# COMPACT_ATOMS: atom_id res chain seq x y z
N MET A 1 -24.75 16.22 15.43
CA MET A 1 -24.50 17.07 14.23
C MET A 1 -23.08 17.67 14.14
N LYS A 2 -22.07 17.18 14.90
CA LYS A 2 -20.71 17.78 14.92
C LYS A 2 -19.58 16.91 14.33
N LEU A 3 -19.86 15.69 13.86
CA LEU A 3 -18.84 14.77 13.32
C LEU A 3 -18.55 14.96 11.82
N LEU A 4 -19.38 15.73 11.11
CA LEU A 4 -19.20 15.99 9.66
C LEU A 4 -18.22 17.14 9.35
N ARG A 5 -17.64 17.80 10.37
CA ARG A 5 -16.80 18.99 10.20
C ARG A 5 -15.32 18.81 10.56
N THR A 6 -14.89 17.67 11.08
CA THR A 6 -13.53 17.50 11.64
C THR A 6 -12.55 16.72 10.76
N LEU A 7 -12.94 16.33 9.54
CA LEU A 7 -12.11 15.48 8.67
C LEU A 7 -11.53 16.20 7.44
N SER A 8 -11.25 17.50 7.57
CA SER A 8 -10.93 18.40 6.45
C SER A 8 -9.48 18.32 5.95
N ILE A 9 -8.51 18.00 6.81
CA ILE A 9 -7.10 17.85 6.42
C ILE A 9 -6.69 16.39 6.47
N SER A 10 -7.21 15.61 7.43
CA SER A 10 -6.90 14.19 7.55
C SER A 10 -7.39 13.36 6.37
N ARG A 11 -8.47 13.75 5.66
CA ARG A 11 -8.90 13.07 4.42
C ARG A 11 -8.08 13.48 3.19
N LEU A 12 -7.67 14.76 3.09
CA LEU A 12 -6.73 15.23 2.07
C LEU A 12 -5.38 14.52 2.26
N VAL A 13 -4.90 14.45 3.50
CA VAL A 13 -3.68 13.75 3.88
C VAL A 13 -3.87 12.23 3.76
N LEU A 14 -5.02 11.61 4.05
CA LEU A 14 -5.22 10.18 3.82
C LEU A 14 -5.31 9.82 2.33
N LEU A 15 -6.02 10.61 1.51
CA LEU A 15 -6.07 10.42 0.06
C LEU A 15 -4.71 10.64 -0.57
N ILE A 16 -4.00 11.67 -0.15
CA ILE A 16 -2.68 12.00 -0.67
C ILE A 16 -1.62 11.08 -0.07
N VAL A 17 -1.64 10.69 1.21
CA VAL A 17 -0.68 9.73 1.82
C VAL A 17 -0.98 8.30 1.40
N ALA A 18 -2.22 7.91 1.06
CA ALA A 18 -2.47 6.63 0.41
C ALA A 18 -1.85 6.59 -1.01
N VAL A 19 -1.78 7.74 -1.69
CA VAL A 19 -1.13 7.91 -3.00
C VAL A 19 0.39 8.17 -2.90
N VAL A 20 0.84 8.84 -1.83
CA VAL A 20 2.22 9.34 -1.60
C VAL A 20 3.03 8.40 -0.71
N GLY A 21 2.39 7.57 0.12
CA GLY A 21 3.02 6.44 0.79
C GLY A 21 3.59 5.42 -0.19
N LEU A 22 3.21 5.55 -1.46
CA LEU A 22 3.78 4.83 -2.57
C LEU A 22 4.56 5.72 -3.54
N ALA A 23 4.70 7.06 -3.48
CA ALA A 23 5.27 7.84 -4.59
C ALA A 23 6.53 8.70 -4.26
N ALA A 24 7.70 8.34 -4.81
CA ALA A 24 8.97 9.11 -5.01
C ALA A 24 9.76 8.51 -6.24
N GLY A 25 10.38 9.26 -7.22
CA GLY A 25 11.03 8.82 -8.56
C GLY A 25 10.42 8.90 -10.05
N GLY A 26 10.58 9.97 -10.87
CA GLY A 26 9.64 10.32 -11.98
C GLY A 26 9.92 10.04 -13.45
N ALA A 27 8.82 9.97 -14.21
CA ALA A 27 8.73 10.25 -15.64
C ALA A 27 7.42 11.02 -15.91
N ALA A 28 7.49 12.12 -16.69
CA ALA A 28 6.30 12.82 -17.17
C ALA A 28 5.61 11.96 -18.24
N ILE A 29 4.61 11.18 -17.82
CA ILE A 29 3.78 10.38 -18.72
C ILE A 29 2.44 11.08 -18.85
N ALA A 30 2.02 11.32 -20.10
CA ALA A 30 0.71 11.86 -20.41
C ALA A 30 -0.38 10.97 -19.77
N VAL A 31 -1.29 11.60 -19.02
CA VAL A 31 -2.47 10.92 -18.49
C VAL A 31 -3.37 10.61 -19.67
N ALA A 32 -3.41 9.36 -20.11
CA ALA A 32 -4.47 8.91 -21.01
C ALA A 32 -5.76 8.92 -20.18
N ALA A 33 -6.70 9.79 -20.52
CA ALA A 33 -8.01 9.82 -19.88
C ALA A 33 -8.76 8.52 -20.22
N SER A 34 -8.64 7.51 -19.36
CA SER A 34 -9.55 6.37 -19.34
C SER A 34 -10.87 6.86 -18.72
N GLY A 35 -11.65 7.61 -19.51
CA GLY A 35 -12.90 8.22 -19.10
C GLY A 35 -14.12 7.41 -19.54
N GLY A 36 -15.14 7.35 -18.68
CA GLY A 36 -16.49 6.98 -19.08
C GLY A 36 -17.07 7.97 -20.10
N SER A 37 -18.12 7.57 -20.82
CA SER A 37 -18.74 8.36 -21.90
C SER A 37 -19.61 9.54 -21.43
N GLY A 38 -19.59 9.88 -20.13
CA GLY A 38 -20.36 10.96 -19.55
C GLY A 38 -19.70 12.34 -19.67
N SER A 39 -20.38 13.37 -19.17
CA SER A 39 -19.81 14.73 -19.09
C SER A 39 -18.56 14.76 -18.20
N THR A 40 -17.70 15.74 -18.47
CA THR A 40 -16.51 16.02 -17.66
C THR A 40 -16.65 17.42 -17.05
N PRO A 41 -16.09 17.64 -15.85
CA PRO A 41 -16.17 18.94 -15.20
C PRO A 41 -15.30 19.98 -15.93
N PRO A 42 -15.55 21.29 -15.78
CA PRO A 42 -14.72 22.31 -16.41
C PRO A 42 -13.26 22.27 -15.90
N PRO A 43 -12.25 22.52 -16.74
CA PRO A 43 -10.86 22.51 -16.30
C PRO A 43 -10.59 23.60 -15.26
N LYS A 44 -9.88 23.27 -14.18
CA LYS A 44 -9.42 24.24 -13.17
C LYS A 44 -8.12 23.80 -12.48
N PRO A 45 -7.37 24.72 -11.84
CA PRO A 45 -6.16 24.38 -11.10
C PRO A 45 -6.43 23.34 -10.01
N LEU A 46 -5.46 22.46 -9.75
CA LEU A 46 -5.63 21.34 -8.79
C LEU A 46 -6.03 21.82 -7.38
N ALA A 47 -5.41 22.89 -6.89
CA ALA A 47 -5.75 23.44 -5.58
C ALA A 47 -7.22 23.89 -5.49
N GLN A 48 -7.75 24.47 -6.57
CA GLN A 48 -9.15 24.88 -6.66
C GLN A 48 -10.07 23.65 -6.75
N ALA A 49 -9.73 22.66 -7.58
CA ALA A 49 -10.51 21.43 -7.72
C ALA A 49 -10.64 20.69 -6.38
N LEU A 50 -9.55 20.59 -5.63
CA LEU A 50 -9.54 20.00 -4.28
C LEU A 50 -10.38 20.84 -3.30
N HIS A 51 -10.19 22.16 -3.26
CA HIS A 51 -10.98 23.04 -2.40
C HIS A 51 -12.48 22.90 -2.65
N ASP A 52 -12.91 23.03 -3.90
CA ASP A 52 -14.32 22.99 -4.29
C ASP A 52 -14.94 21.63 -3.97
N SER A 53 -14.24 20.53 -4.29
CA SER A 53 -14.73 19.17 -4.03
C SER A 53 -14.88 18.88 -2.53
N LEU A 54 -13.99 19.43 -1.69
CA LEU A 54 -14.07 19.35 -0.23
C LEU A 54 -15.14 20.27 0.36
N ALA A 55 -15.47 21.36 -0.33
CA ALA A 55 -16.57 22.25 0.03
C ALA A 55 -17.95 21.68 -0.34
N GLY A 56 -17.96 20.65 -1.19
CA GLY A 56 -19.14 19.90 -1.57
C GLY A 56 -19.92 19.28 -0.40
N ALA A 57 -21.20 19.02 -0.64
CA ALA A 57 -22.04 18.33 0.34
C ALA A 57 -21.58 16.88 0.52
N ALA A 58 -21.12 16.54 1.73
CA ALA A 58 -20.75 15.18 2.07
C ALA A 58 -21.99 14.25 1.97
N PRO A 59 -21.92 13.13 1.22
CA PRO A 59 -23.04 12.22 1.14
C PRO A 59 -23.25 11.51 2.49
N GLN A 60 -24.47 11.02 2.73
CA GLN A 60 -24.77 10.21 3.93
C GLN A 60 -24.04 8.86 3.92
N GLY A 61 -23.67 8.39 2.73
CA GLY A 61 -22.93 7.18 2.48
C GLY A 61 -22.73 6.97 0.96
N VAL A 62 -21.98 5.93 0.63
CA VAL A 62 -21.62 5.55 -0.73
C VAL A 62 -21.88 4.06 -0.90
N THR A 63 -22.55 3.71 -2.00
CA THR A 63 -22.64 2.33 -2.49
C THR A 63 -22.08 2.30 -3.90
N ALA A 64 -21.15 1.38 -4.19
CA ALA A 64 -20.52 1.30 -5.51
C ALA A 64 -20.33 -0.14 -5.99
N ARG A 65 -20.33 -0.34 -7.31
CA ARG A 65 -19.83 -1.53 -7.98
C ARG A 65 -18.35 -1.34 -8.30
N ILE A 66 -17.53 -2.29 -7.93
CA ILE A 66 -16.07 -2.18 -8.01
C ILE A 66 -15.49 -3.15 -9.03
N LYS A 67 -14.51 -2.68 -9.78
CA LYS A 67 -13.54 -3.52 -10.50
C LYS A 67 -12.19 -3.40 -9.80
N PHE A 68 -11.63 -4.55 -9.42
CA PHE A 68 -10.27 -4.66 -8.93
C PHE A 68 -9.40 -5.36 -9.97
N THR A 69 -8.34 -4.69 -10.39
CA THR A 69 -7.36 -5.19 -11.37
C THR A 69 -6.07 -5.48 -10.64
N ASN A 70 -5.53 -6.69 -10.82
CA ASN A 70 -4.18 -7.04 -10.38
C ASN A 70 -3.41 -7.73 -11.50
N LYS A 71 -2.29 -7.11 -11.91
CA LYS A 71 -1.35 -7.63 -12.92
C LYS A 71 0.05 -7.86 -12.33
N LEU A 72 0.20 -7.79 -11.00
CA LEU A 72 1.50 -7.98 -10.34
C LEU A 72 2.00 -9.41 -10.45
N PHE A 73 1.07 -10.37 -10.51
CA PHE A 73 1.37 -11.79 -10.53
C PHE A 73 1.13 -12.31 -11.95
N PRO A 74 2.17 -12.80 -12.65
CA PRO A 74 1.97 -13.52 -13.90
C PRO A 74 1.06 -14.73 -13.67
N SER A 75 0.13 -14.99 -14.58
CA SER A 75 -0.69 -16.20 -14.55
C SER A 75 0.22 -17.44 -14.50
N GLY A 76 0.06 -18.27 -13.47
CA GLY A 76 0.87 -19.48 -13.26
C GLY A 76 2.19 -19.28 -12.50
N ALA A 77 2.54 -18.07 -12.06
CA ALA A 77 3.74 -17.83 -11.25
C ALA A 77 3.68 -18.46 -9.84
N ILE A 78 2.49 -18.84 -9.37
CA ILE A 78 2.29 -19.47 -8.08
C ILE A 78 1.69 -20.84 -8.35
N THR A 79 2.51 -21.88 -8.20
CA THR A 79 2.10 -23.27 -8.37
C THR A 79 1.36 -23.74 -7.11
N GLY A 80 0.04 -23.85 -7.17
CA GLY A 80 -0.82 -24.34 -6.07
C GLY A 80 -2.19 -23.68 -6.04
N GLN A 81 -3.18 -24.28 -5.35
CA GLN A 81 -4.55 -23.74 -5.15
C GLN A 81 -4.58 -22.53 -4.20
N VAL A 82 -3.63 -21.60 -4.30
CA VAL A 82 -3.66 -20.33 -3.56
C VAL A 82 -4.26 -19.27 -4.48
N GLY A 83 -5.54 -19.46 -4.79
CA GLY A 83 -6.34 -18.45 -5.45
C GLY A 83 -6.91 -17.50 -4.40
N SER A 84 -6.85 -16.19 -4.65
CA SER A 84 -7.58 -15.19 -3.86
C SER A 84 -7.97 -14.06 -4.79
N ALA A 85 -9.12 -13.43 -4.55
CA ALA A 85 -9.61 -12.28 -5.30
C ALA A 85 -8.57 -11.14 -5.35
N LEU A 86 -7.75 -11.03 -4.29
CA LEU A 86 -6.68 -10.04 -4.19
C LEU A 86 -5.50 -10.31 -5.15
N MET A 87 -5.34 -11.54 -5.65
CA MET A 87 -4.19 -11.95 -6.46
C MET A 87 -4.50 -11.95 -7.96
N SER A 88 -5.67 -12.45 -8.36
CA SER A 88 -6.08 -12.57 -9.76
C SER A 88 -6.84 -11.34 -10.29
N GLY A 89 -7.22 -10.41 -9.40
CA GLY A 89 -8.21 -9.38 -9.70
C GLY A 89 -9.63 -9.90 -9.50
N ALA A 90 -10.58 -8.97 -9.37
CA ALA A 90 -11.94 -9.29 -8.92
C ALA A 90 -12.95 -8.25 -9.39
N SER A 91 -14.23 -8.58 -9.23
CA SER A 91 -15.33 -7.62 -9.31
C SER A 91 -16.08 -7.64 -7.98
N GLY A 92 -16.75 -6.55 -7.62
CA GLY A 92 -17.21 -6.45 -6.24
C GLY A 92 -18.14 -5.30 -5.93
N ARG A 93 -18.32 -5.08 -4.63
CA ARG A 93 -19.23 -4.08 -4.07
C ARG A 93 -18.56 -3.35 -2.92
N LEU A 94 -18.83 -2.05 -2.83
CA LEU A 94 -18.37 -1.18 -1.77
C LEU A 94 -19.56 -0.55 -1.08
N TRP A 95 -19.52 -0.52 0.25
CA TRP A 95 -20.40 0.31 1.08
C TRP A 95 -19.54 1.13 2.03
N ALA A 96 -19.82 2.42 2.15
CA ALA A 96 -19.15 3.29 3.10
C ALA A 96 -20.14 4.27 3.71
N THR A 97 -20.16 4.37 5.03
CA THR A 97 -20.99 5.31 5.78
C THR A 97 -20.22 6.60 6.05
N ASN A 98 -20.94 7.70 6.27
CA ASN A 98 -20.31 8.99 6.60
C ASN A 98 -19.64 9.03 7.99
N ASP A 99 -19.93 8.05 8.86
CA ASP A 99 -19.30 7.87 10.18
C ASP A 99 -17.94 7.16 10.13
N GLY A 100 -17.49 6.74 8.93
CA GLY A 100 -16.16 6.16 8.71
C GLY A 100 -16.11 4.63 8.69
N ARG A 101 -17.24 3.94 8.80
CA ARG A 101 -17.32 2.49 8.58
C ARG A 101 -17.44 2.16 7.10
N GLY A 102 -17.04 0.95 6.75
CA GLY A 102 -17.31 0.44 5.40
C GLY A 102 -16.93 -1.02 5.20
N ARG A 103 -17.38 -1.53 4.06
CA ARG A 103 -17.18 -2.88 3.59
C ARG A 103 -16.83 -2.88 2.10
N LEU A 104 -15.84 -3.66 1.73
CA LEU A 104 -15.50 -4.00 0.35
C LEU A 104 -15.58 -5.52 0.20
N GLU A 105 -16.42 -5.97 -0.71
CA GLU A 105 -16.49 -7.37 -1.13
C GLU A 105 -15.89 -7.50 -2.52
N LEU A 106 -15.01 -8.47 -2.70
CA LEU A 106 -14.37 -8.81 -3.96
C LEU A 106 -14.63 -10.28 -4.26
N GLN A 107 -15.11 -10.54 -5.47
CA GLN A 107 -15.46 -11.88 -5.93
C GLN A 107 -14.64 -12.23 -7.17
N SER A 108 -14.13 -13.45 -7.19
CA SER A 108 -13.35 -14.00 -8.29
C SER A 108 -13.49 -15.51 -8.34
N ASP A 109 -13.15 -16.12 -9.48
CA ASP A 109 -13.11 -17.58 -9.59
C ASP A 109 -12.06 -18.24 -8.67
N ALA A 110 -11.11 -17.44 -8.18
CA ALA A 110 -10.05 -17.85 -7.27
C ALA A 110 -10.50 -17.83 -5.80
N GLY A 111 -11.70 -17.31 -5.50
CA GLY A 111 -12.23 -17.14 -4.15
C GLY A 111 -12.69 -15.70 -3.89
N ASP A 112 -13.40 -15.53 -2.79
CA ASP A 112 -13.97 -14.26 -2.35
C ASP A 112 -13.15 -13.65 -1.21
N VAL A 113 -13.06 -12.32 -1.20
CA VAL A 113 -12.42 -11.54 -0.14
C VAL A 113 -13.37 -10.47 0.37
N GLN A 114 -13.50 -10.35 1.69
CA GLN A 114 -14.26 -9.30 2.34
C GLN A 114 -13.35 -8.47 3.23
N ILE A 115 -13.35 -7.16 3.03
CA ILE A 115 -12.64 -6.19 3.86
C ILE A 115 -13.67 -5.35 4.59
N VAL A 116 -13.60 -5.28 5.92
CA VAL A 116 -14.49 -4.43 6.75
C VAL A 116 -13.61 -3.53 7.60
N TRP A 117 -13.93 -2.24 7.65
CA TRP A 117 -13.20 -1.27 8.46
C TRP A 117 -14.13 -0.37 9.26
N ASN A 118 -13.61 0.12 10.38
CA ASN A 118 -14.19 1.18 11.19
C ASN A 118 -13.09 2.15 11.66
N ASP A 119 -13.30 2.91 12.72
CA ASP A 119 -12.34 3.91 13.23
C ASP A 119 -11.17 3.31 14.03
N THR A 120 -11.28 2.05 14.46
CA THR A 120 -10.30 1.38 15.33
C THR A 120 -9.68 0.14 14.71
N GLU A 121 -10.31 -0.46 13.71
CA GLU A 121 -9.92 -1.77 13.19
C GLU A 121 -10.25 -1.93 11.70
N VAL A 122 -9.44 -2.74 11.03
CA VAL A 122 -9.73 -3.34 9.73
C VAL A 122 -9.63 -4.86 9.85
N THR A 123 -10.57 -5.56 9.21
CA THR A 123 -10.56 -7.02 9.06
C THR A 123 -10.57 -7.37 7.57
N ILE A 124 -9.84 -8.40 7.20
CA ILE A 124 -9.78 -8.98 5.86
C ILE A 124 -10.09 -10.46 6.00
N TYR A 125 -11.24 -10.89 5.53
CA TYR A 125 -11.60 -12.30 5.43
C TYR A 125 -11.30 -12.82 4.03
N ASP A 126 -10.43 -13.83 3.95
CA ASP A 126 -10.18 -14.58 2.72
C ASP A 126 -10.92 -15.92 2.80
N ALA A 127 -11.92 -16.09 1.92
CA ALA A 127 -12.75 -17.28 1.90
C ALA A 127 -12.00 -18.52 1.40
N SER A 128 -10.98 -18.38 0.54
CA SER A 128 -10.26 -19.53 -0.03
C SER A 128 -9.44 -20.27 1.03
N SER A 129 -8.94 -19.53 2.02
CA SER A 129 -8.16 -20.06 3.14
C SER A 129 -8.94 -20.14 4.46
N ASN A 130 -10.21 -19.69 4.45
CA ASN A 130 -11.06 -19.50 5.62
C ASN A 130 -10.31 -18.79 6.77
N THR A 131 -9.65 -17.68 6.47
CA THR A 131 -8.80 -16.94 7.40
C THR A 131 -9.22 -15.48 7.48
N VAL A 132 -9.37 -14.97 8.70
CA VAL A 132 -9.54 -13.54 8.98
C VAL A 132 -8.23 -12.95 9.48
N TYR A 133 -7.76 -11.92 8.79
CA TYR A 133 -6.67 -11.06 9.22
C TYR A 133 -7.25 -9.82 9.88
N ARG A 134 -6.70 -9.43 11.03
CA ARG A 134 -7.20 -8.28 11.81
C ARG A 134 -6.07 -7.33 12.12
N ALA A 135 -6.28 -6.04 11.90
CA ALA A 135 -5.30 -5.02 12.22
C ALA A 135 -5.95 -3.81 12.90
N LYS A 136 -5.32 -3.31 13.96
CA LYS A 136 -5.77 -2.11 14.68
C LYS A 136 -5.31 -0.85 13.97
N LEU A 137 -6.23 0.07 13.71
CA LEU A 137 -5.95 1.37 13.15
C LEU A 137 -5.37 2.32 14.20
N PRO A 138 -4.47 3.25 13.82
CA PRO A 138 -3.93 4.23 14.75
C PRO A 138 -5.03 5.14 15.32
N THR A 139 -5.16 5.19 16.64
CA THR A 139 -6.10 6.09 17.35
C THR A 139 -5.66 7.55 17.36
N ASP A 140 -4.37 7.81 17.06
CA ASP A 140 -3.71 9.10 17.28
C ASP A 140 -3.99 10.14 16.19
N ALA A 141 -4.71 9.78 15.12
CA ALA A 141 -5.12 10.72 14.07
C ALA A 141 -6.17 11.74 14.55
N LYS A 142 -6.63 11.66 15.80
CA LYS A 142 -7.54 12.63 16.43
C LYS A 142 -6.82 13.90 16.92
N SER A 143 -5.49 13.92 17.02
CA SER A 143 -4.73 15.05 17.60
C SER A 143 -4.39 16.18 16.63
N SER A 144 -4.76 16.09 15.35
CA SER A 144 -4.61 17.20 14.38
C SER A 144 -5.94 17.83 13.95
N ALA A 145 -7.04 17.42 14.60
CA ALA A 145 -8.40 17.88 14.30
C ALA A 145 -8.68 19.32 14.77
N ASP A 146 -7.67 20.03 15.29
CA ASP A 146 -7.80 21.41 15.78
C ASP A 146 -7.78 22.47 14.67
N GLN A 147 -7.53 22.08 13.41
CA GLN A 147 -7.73 22.96 12.25
C GLN A 147 -9.11 22.71 11.64
N SER A 148 -10.10 23.32 12.29
CA SER A 148 -11.51 23.29 11.90
C SER A 148 -11.76 24.06 10.59
N GLY A 149 -12.31 23.39 9.57
CA GLY A 149 -12.80 24.02 8.32
C GLY A 149 -12.13 23.53 7.03
N ILE A 150 -12.83 23.64 5.89
CA ILE A 150 -12.33 23.30 4.54
C ILE A 150 -11.02 24.09 4.28
N PRO A 151 -9.92 23.47 3.82
CA PRO A 151 -8.65 24.16 3.70
C PRO A 151 -8.76 25.21 2.58
N SER A 152 -8.22 26.42 2.79
CA SER A 152 -8.21 27.44 1.75
C SER A 152 -7.37 26.99 0.54
N VAL A 153 -7.67 27.55 -0.63
CA VAL A 153 -6.90 27.28 -1.86
C VAL A 153 -5.41 27.56 -1.67
N ALA A 154 -5.06 28.64 -0.97
CA ALA A 154 -3.67 28.98 -0.66
C ALA A 154 -2.97 27.88 0.16
N LYS A 155 -3.63 27.36 1.20
CA LYS A 155 -3.08 26.30 2.04
C LYS A 155 -2.92 24.98 1.29
N ILE A 156 -3.86 24.65 0.40
CA ILE A 156 -3.74 23.49 -0.49
C ILE A 156 -2.58 23.70 -1.46
N SER A 157 -2.44 24.89 -2.03
CA SER A 157 -1.34 25.22 -2.93
C SER A 157 0.02 25.10 -2.24
N ASP A 158 0.17 25.59 -1.01
CA ASP A 158 1.40 25.46 -0.22
C ASP A 158 1.74 23.99 0.02
N PHE A 159 0.73 23.18 0.37
CA PHE A 159 0.90 21.75 0.57
C PHE A 159 1.32 21.04 -0.73
N LEU A 160 0.64 21.32 -1.86
CA LEU A 160 0.97 20.74 -3.16
C LEU A 160 2.35 21.16 -3.64
N SER A 161 2.79 22.39 -3.33
CA SER A 161 4.12 22.89 -3.67
C SER A 161 5.21 22.13 -2.91
N LYS A 162 5.05 21.97 -1.59
CA LYS A 162 5.97 21.16 -0.76
C LYS A 162 5.99 19.71 -1.21
N LEU A 163 4.83 19.13 -1.50
CA LEU A 163 4.76 17.78 -2.04
C LEU A 163 5.49 17.71 -3.40
N GLY A 164 5.30 18.72 -4.24
CA GLY A 164 5.96 18.91 -5.52
C GLY A 164 7.49 18.99 -5.46
N GLU A 165 8.11 19.16 -4.29
CA GLU A 165 9.57 19.06 -4.12
C GLU A 165 10.05 17.61 -4.34
N HIS A 166 9.24 16.62 -3.98
CA HIS A 166 9.61 15.20 -3.98
C HIS A 166 8.94 14.37 -5.08
N VAL A 167 7.82 14.85 -5.62
CA VAL A 167 7.04 14.19 -6.67
C VAL A 167 6.66 15.17 -7.77
N SER A 168 6.45 14.66 -8.97
CA SER A 168 5.81 15.37 -10.06
C SER A 168 4.30 15.13 -9.98
N LEU A 169 3.54 16.20 -9.77
CA LEU A 169 2.08 16.18 -9.74
C LEU A 169 1.52 16.77 -11.03
N SER A 170 0.53 16.10 -11.61
CA SER A 170 -0.27 16.70 -12.67
C SER A 170 -1.22 17.78 -12.11
N GLY A 171 -1.74 18.63 -13.00
CA GLY A 171 -2.96 19.37 -12.71
C GLY A 171 -4.18 18.45 -12.56
N ALA A 172 -5.32 18.99 -12.15
CA ALA A 172 -6.59 18.27 -12.15
C ALA A 172 -7.08 18.08 -13.59
N GLN A 173 -7.01 16.84 -14.09
CA GLN A 173 -7.46 16.50 -15.44
C GLN A 173 -8.97 16.20 -15.42
N PRO A 174 -9.81 16.96 -16.15
CA PRO A 174 -11.22 16.61 -16.30
C PRO A 174 -11.41 15.19 -16.86
N SER A 175 -12.30 14.44 -16.23
CA SER A 175 -12.57 13.04 -16.56
C SER A 175 -13.99 12.66 -16.13
N ASN A 176 -14.41 11.45 -16.48
CA ASN A 176 -15.66 10.85 -16.01
C ASN A 176 -15.34 9.44 -15.52
N VAL A 177 -15.79 9.07 -14.32
CA VAL A 177 -15.61 7.72 -13.76
C VAL A 177 -16.94 7.25 -13.19
N ALA A 178 -17.38 6.05 -13.57
CA ALA A 178 -18.67 5.50 -13.14
C ALA A 178 -19.87 6.44 -13.40
N GLY A 179 -19.83 7.20 -14.51
CA GLY A 179 -20.86 8.20 -14.84
C GLY A 179 -20.75 9.51 -14.06
N GLN A 180 -19.80 9.66 -13.14
CA GLN A 180 -19.59 10.88 -12.35
C GLN A 180 -18.51 11.78 -12.95
N GLU A 181 -18.78 13.08 -13.01
CA GLU A 181 -17.79 14.11 -13.34
C GLU A 181 -16.65 14.10 -12.31
N ALA A 182 -15.44 13.87 -12.78
CA ALA A 182 -14.30 13.61 -11.92
C ALA A 182 -13.06 14.41 -12.35
N TYR A 183 -12.19 14.70 -11.40
CA TYR A 183 -10.82 15.09 -11.71
C TYR A 183 -9.88 13.92 -11.46
N THR A 184 -9.03 13.63 -12.44
CA THR A 184 -7.93 12.67 -12.31
C THR A 184 -6.62 13.42 -12.04
N VAL A 185 -5.87 12.97 -11.05
CA VAL A 185 -4.55 13.49 -10.68
C VAL A 185 -3.56 12.36 -10.72
N ARG A 186 -2.45 12.59 -11.42
CA ARG A 186 -1.31 11.67 -11.47
C ARG A 186 -0.20 12.21 -10.60
N VAL A 187 0.30 11.35 -9.73
CA VAL A 187 1.48 11.59 -8.90
C VAL A 187 2.53 10.62 -9.38
N SER A 188 3.52 11.14 -10.10
CA SER A 188 4.75 10.40 -10.33
C SER A 188 5.72 10.82 -9.23
N PRO A 189 6.30 9.89 -8.48
CA PRO A 189 7.72 9.94 -8.12
C PRO A 189 8.64 11.10 -8.75
N LYS A 190 9.66 11.77 -8.11
CA LYS A 190 10.83 12.48 -8.79
C LYS A 190 12.21 11.78 -8.79
N HIS A 191 12.73 11.32 -7.63
CA HIS A 191 13.97 10.51 -7.52
C HIS A 191 13.75 9.19 -6.75
N ASP A 192 14.52 8.14 -7.06
CA ASP A 192 14.56 6.86 -6.32
C ASP A 192 13.23 6.09 -6.21
N GLY A 193 12.54 5.93 -7.34
CA GLY A 193 11.22 5.27 -7.40
C GLY A 193 11.22 3.78 -7.59
N GLY A 194 12.40 3.20 -7.78
CA GLY A 194 12.50 1.78 -8.10
C GLY A 194 11.68 1.46 -9.35
N LEU A 195 10.86 0.41 -9.26
CA LEU A 195 9.96 -0.03 -10.32
C LEU A 195 8.59 0.67 -10.31
N LEU A 196 8.33 1.60 -9.40
CA LEU A 196 7.11 2.39 -9.47
C LEU A 196 7.24 3.52 -10.50
N GLY A 197 6.27 3.61 -11.40
CA GLY A 197 6.15 4.71 -12.35
C GLY A 197 5.26 5.85 -11.85
N ALA A 198 4.05 5.54 -11.41
CA ALA A 198 3.09 6.55 -10.95
C ALA A 198 1.93 5.96 -10.14
N ALA A 199 1.23 6.82 -9.43
CA ALA A 199 -0.11 6.58 -8.92
C ALA A 199 -1.10 7.58 -9.54
N GLU A 200 -2.34 7.17 -9.79
CA GLU A 200 -3.43 8.01 -10.25
C GLU A 200 -4.62 7.90 -9.33
N LEU A 201 -5.20 9.05 -9.00
CA LEU A 201 -6.42 9.17 -8.22
C LEU A 201 -7.44 9.96 -9.03
N ALA A 202 -8.60 9.35 -9.30
CA ALA A 202 -9.78 10.06 -9.77
C ALA A 202 -10.75 10.30 -8.61
N PHE A 203 -11.27 11.52 -8.48
CA PHE A 203 -12.23 11.88 -7.45
C PHE A 203 -13.44 12.65 -8.02
N ASP A 204 -14.62 12.43 -7.45
CA ASP A 204 -15.84 13.18 -7.76
C ASP A 204 -15.59 14.68 -7.58
N SER A 205 -15.74 15.42 -8.66
CA SER A 205 -15.50 16.86 -8.71
C SER A 205 -16.37 17.68 -7.76
N SER A 206 -17.52 17.13 -7.36
CA SER A 206 -18.54 17.80 -6.54
C SER A 206 -18.54 17.40 -5.06
N ARG A 207 -17.94 16.25 -4.71
CA ARG A 207 -17.97 15.70 -3.33
C ARG A 207 -16.63 15.22 -2.80
N GLY A 208 -15.59 15.19 -3.64
CA GLY A 208 -14.26 14.73 -3.27
C GLY A 208 -14.17 13.22 -2.98
N ILE A 209 -15.19 12.45 -3.39
CA ILE A 209 -15.21 11.00 -3.17
C ILE A 209 -14.23 10.33 -4.15
N PRO A 210 -13.25 9.53 -3.69
CA PRO A 210 -12.39 8.77 -4.58
C PRO A 210 -13.20 7.74 -5.39
N LEU A 211 -13.00 7.75 -6.69
CA LEU A 211 -13.70 6.90 -7.66
C LEU A 211 -12.77 5.87 -8.30
N ARG A 212 -11.48 6.17 -8.42
CA ARG A 212 -10.48 5.26 -9.00
C ARG A 212 -9.11 5.51 -8.39
N LEU A 213 -8.41 4.45 -8.03
CA LEU A 213 -7.01 4.46 -7.65
C LEU A 213 -6.25 3.48 -8.54
N GLY A 214 -5.29 3.96 -9.31
CA GLY A 214 -4.44 3.14 -10.18
C GLY A 214 -2.97 3.28 -9.81
N ILE A 215 -2.24 2.17 -9.77
CA ILE A 215 -0.79 2.12 -9.56
C ILE A 215 -0.14 1.60 -10.84
N TYR A 216 0.90 2.28 -11.31
CA TYR A 216 1.58 2.00 -12.56
C TYR A 216 3.04 1.65 -12.28
N ALA A 217 3.50 0.54 -12.85
CA ALA A 217 4.93 0.25 -12.90
C ALA A 217 5.67 1.24 -13.82
N GLN A 218 6.99 1.35 -13.63
CA GLN A 218 7.84 2.20 -14.45
C GLN A 218 7.72 1.80 -15.92
N GLY A 219 7.45 2.77 -16.80
CA GLY A 219 7.24 2.54 -18.23
C GLY A 219 5.89 1.95 -18.63
N ALA A 220 5.02 1.58 -17.67
CA ALA A 220 3.71 1.02 -17.97
C ALA A 220 2.68 2.10 -18.34
N SER A 221 1.94 1.87 -19.42
CA SER A 221 0.82 2.73 -19.87
C SER A 221 -0.54 2.34 -19.27
N THR A 222 -0.63 1.16 -18.64
CA THR A 222 -1.84 0.67 -17.95
C THR A 222 -1.52 0.34 -16.50
N PRO A 223 -2.48 0.45 -15.57
CA PRO A 223 -2.22 0.16 -14.16
C PRO A 223 -1.94 -1.33 -13.95
N VAL A 224 -0.99 -1.61 -13.05
CA VAL A 224 -0.63 -2.95 -12.58
C VAL A 224 -1.43 -3.35 -11.34
N LEU A 225 -1.94 -2.35 -10.60
CA LEU A 225 -3.00 -2.49 -9.61
C LEU A 225 -4.01 -1.39 -9.82
N GLU A 226 -5.30 -1.69 -9.80
CA GLU A 226 -6.35 -0.68 -9.86
C GLU A 226 -7.57 -1.09 -9.04
N LEU A 227 -8.14 -0.11 -8.34
CA LEU A 227 -9.47 -0.21 -7.75
C LEU A 227 -10.34 0.90 -8.36
N ALA A 228 -11.37 0.53 -9.10
CA ALA A 228 -12.22 1.48 -9.84
C ALA A 228 -13.70 1.25 -9.54
N ALA A 229 -14.43 2.32 -9.27
CA ALA A 229 -15.88 2.31 -9.35
C ALA A 229 -16.30 2.15 -10.83
N THR A 230 -17.25 1.27 -11.06
CA THR A 230 -17.92 1.07 -12.36
C THR A 230 -19.33 1.62 -12.35
N ASP A 231 -19.93 1.67 -11.16
CA ASP A 231 -21.20 2.32 -10.85
C ASP A 231 -21.12 2.87 -9.41
N ILE A 232 -21.76 4.00 -9.14
CA ILE A 232 -21.74 4.63 -7.82
C ILE A 232 -23.04 5.37 -7.53
N THR A 233 -23.50 5.23 -6.29
CA THR A 233 -24.70 5.90 -5.77
C THR A 233 -24.41 6.51 -4.40
N TYR A 234 -25.02 7.66 -4.15
CA TYR A 234 -24.90 8.40 -2.90
C TYR A 234 -26.21 8.31 -2.12
N GLY A 235 -26.13 7.92 -0.85
CA GLY A 235 -27.32 7.74 -0.02
C GLY A 235 -26.98 7.12 1.33
N ALA A 236 -27.99 6.98 2.19
CA ALA A 236 -27.81 6.28 3.46
C ALA A 236 -27.42 4.81 3.20
N VAL A 237 -26.43 4.32 3.95
CA VAL A 237 -26.01 2.93 3.96
C VAL A 237 -26.51 2.28 5.25
N PRO A 238 -27.31 1.19 5.18
CA PRO A 238 -27.74 0.45 6.36
C PRO A 238 -26.55 -0.04 7.21
N ALA A 239 -26.69 -0.01 8.53
CA ALA A 239 -25.65 -0.51 9.44
C ALA A 239 -25.33 -2.00 9.18
N SER A 240 -26.33 -2.81 8.82
CA SER A 240 -26.16 -4.21 8.46
C SER A 240 -25.26 -4.45 7.24
N ASP A 241 -25.07 -3.44 6.38
CA ASP A 241 -24.18 -3.54 5.22
C ASP A 241 -22.70 -3.26 5.56
N VAL A 242 -22.40 -2.81 6.78
CA VAL A 242 -21.03 -2.49 7.21
C VAL A 242 -20.65 -3.16 8.53
N ASP A 243 -21.61 -3.58 9.34
CA ASP A 243 -21.41 -4.31 10.59
C ASP A 243 -21.49 -5.83 10.36
N VAL A 244 -20.60 -6.33 9.50
CA VAL A 244 -20.53 -7.75 9.16
C VAL A 244 -19.40 -8.42 9.95
N THR A 245 -19.71 -9.54 10.58
CA THR A 245 -18.70 -10.37 11.26
C THR A 245 -18.20 -11.48 10.34
N PRO A 246 -16.89 -11.79 10.36
CA PRO A 246 -16.36 -12.98 9.72
C PRO A 246 -17.02 -14.26 10.26
N PRO A 247 -17.03 -15.36 9.49
CA PRO A 247 -17.54 -16.64 9.97
C PRO A 247 -16.85 -17.09 11.25
N ALA A 248 -17.62 -17.62 12.22
CA ALA A 248 -17.09 -18.07 13.50
C ALA A 248 -16.06 -19.23 13.37
N SER A 249 -16.09 -19.96 12.25
CA SER A 249 -15.15 -21.03 11.93
C SER A 249 -13.83 -20.52 11.30
N ALA A 250 -13.68 -19.22 11.04
CA ALA A 250 -12.50 -18.67 10.39
C ALA A 250 -11.28 -18.67 11.32
N LYS A 251 -10.11 -19.03 10.78
CA LYS A 251 -8.83 -18.91 11.48
C LYS A 251 -8.49 -17.43 11.64
N THR A 252 -8.08 -17.01 12.84
CA THR A 252 -7.76 -15.60 13.09
C THR A 252 -6.24 -15.36 13.10
N VAL A 253 -5.79 -14.37 12.34
CA VAL A 253 -4.41 -13.87 12.32
C VAL A 253 -4.43 -12.39 12.74
N ASP A 254 -3.74 -12.07 13.84
CA ASP A 254 -3.58 -10.69 14.28
C ASP A 254 -2.34 -10.07 13.63
N LEU A 255 -2.56 -9.03 12.82
CA LEU A 255 -1.51 -8.27 12.15
C LEU A 255 -0.95 -7.14 13.04
N GLY A 256 -1.46 -6.98 14.26
CA GLY A 256 -1.04 -5.93 15.18
C GLY A 256 -1.63 -4.56 14.80
N SER A 257 -0.92 -3.49 15.15
CA SER A 257 -1.33 -2.13 14.85
C SER A 257 -0.67 -1.61 13.57
N LEU A 258 -1.45 -1.00 12.68
CA LEU A 258 -0.96 -0.36 11.44
C LEU A 258 -0.25 0.99 11.69
N THR A 259 0.24 1.25 12.89
CA THR A 259 1.08 2.42 13.15
C THR A 259 2.40 2.30 12.38
N ARG A 260 2.83 3.38 11.69
CA ARG A 260 4.26 3.57 11.42
C ARG A 260 4.98 3.41 12.76
N ASN A 261 5.88 2.42 12.89
CA ASN A 261 6.63 2.07 14.10
C ASN A 261 7.48 3.25 14.63
N SER A 262 6.79 4.24 15.18
CA SER A 262 7.33 5.37 15.93
C SER A 262 7.17 5.09 17.43
N LYS A 263 6.36 4.09 17.81
CA LYS A 263 6.09 3.68 19.20
C LYS A 263 7.12 2.69 19.80
N ASP A 264 8.22 2.39 19.12
CA ASP A 264 9.42 1.89 19.82
C ASP A 264 10.08 2.99 20.67
N ALA A 265 9.75 4.26 20.46
CA ALA A 265 10.20 5.35 21.32
C ALA A 265 9.52 5.38 22.70
N ALA A 266 8.38 4.70 22.87
CA ALA A 266 7.55 4.81 24.08
C ALA A 266 7.60 3.58 25.02
N THR A 267 8.20 2.46 24.60
CA THR A 267 8.22 1.22 25.41
C THR A 267 9.51 0.99 26.19
N GLY A 268 10.48 1.92 26.15
CA GLY A 268 11.76 1.75 26.85
C GLY A 268 12.57 0.54 26.39
N ARG A 269 12.19 -0.12 25.29
CA ARG A 269 12.99 -1.17 24.67
C ARG A 269 14.23 -0.50 24.06
N VAL A 270 15.40 -0.87 24.57
CA VAL A 270 16.68 -0.41 24.03
C VAL A 270 16.70 -0.72 22.54
N ARG A 271 16.69 0.32 21.71
CA ARG A 271 16.72 0.19 20.26
C ARG A 271 18.14 -0.14 19.83
N ILE A 272 18.46 -1.43 19.73
CA ILE A 272 19.77 -1.90 19.31
C ILE A 272 19.94 -1.55 17.82
N THR A 273 20.79 -0.57 17.56
CA THR A 273 21.04 0.01 16.24
C THR A 273 22.55 0.08 15.98
N GLY A 274 22.92 0.06 14.70
CA GLY A 274 24.30 -0.02 14.26
C GLY A 274 24.80 -1.47 14.23
N LEU A 275 25.61 -1.78 13.22
CA LEU A 275 26.05 -3.16 12.94
C LEU A 275 26.70 -3.82 14.15
N GLN A 276 27.62 -3.13 14.83
CA GLN A 276 28.35 -3.73 15.96
C GLN A 276 27.41 -4.13 17.11
N ALA A 277 26.46 -3.27 17.48
CA ALA A 277 25.52 -3.55 18.55
C ALA A 277 24.54 -4.65 18.17
N VAL A 278 24.05 -4.63 16.92
CA VAL A 278 23.16 -5.67 16.39
C VAL A 278 23.87 -7.01 16.33
N GLN A 279 25.12 -7.04 15.87
CA GLN A 279 25.95 -8.25 15.82
C GLN A 279 26.22 -8.84 17.20
N ALA A 280 26.41 -8.00 18.22
CA ALA A 280 26.61 -8.44 19.60
C ALA A 280 25.33 -9.00 20.26
N ALA A 281 24.16 -8.54 19.81
CA ALA A 281 22.87 -8.89 20.39
C ALA A 281 22.11 -9.99 19.63
N ALA A 282 22.46 -10.21 18.35
CA ALA A 282 21.94 -11.28 17.53
C ALA A 282 22.57 -12.61 17.95
N SER A 283 21.75 -13.66 18.02
CA SER A 283 22.21 -15.04 18.28
C SER A 283 22.73 -15.73 17.00
N PHE A 284 23.01 -14.96 15.95
CA PHE A 284 23.37 -15.43 14.62
C PHE A 284 24.31 -14.40 13.94
N PRO A 285 25.14 -14.81 12.96
CA PRO A 285 25.97 -13.88 12.21
C PRO A 285 25.09 -12.93 11.38
N VAL A 286 25.42 -11.63 11.38
CA VAL A 286 24.69 -10.59 10.62
C VAL A 286 25.57 -10.10 9.49
N VAL A 287 25.09 -10.23 8.25
CA VAL A 287 25.80 -9.83 7.04
C VAL A 287 25.23 -8.52 6.50
N ALA A 288 25.85 -7.42 6.92
CA ALA A 288 25.46 -6.09 6.47
C ALA A 288 26.66 -5.31 5.91
N PRO A 289 27.13 -5.52 4.66
CA PRO A 289 28.18 -4.70 4.06
C PRO A 289 27.84 -3.20 4.04
N ASP A 290 28.84 -2.33 3.86
CA ASP A 290 28.59 -0.88 3.81
C ASP A 290 27.83 -0.45 2.53
N THR A 291 27.92 -1.25 1.48
CA THR A 291 27.14 -1.08 0.25
C THR A 291 26.58 -2.42 -0.23
N LEU A 292 25.43 -2.38 -0.89
CA LEU A 292 24.78 -3.53 -1.52
C LEU A 292 24.33 -3.13 -2.92
N VAL A 293 24.89 -3.76 -3.96
CA VAL A 293 24.66 -3.40 -5.38
C VAL A 293 24.75 -1.88 -5.66
N GLY A 294 25.72 -1.22 -5.04
CA GLY A 294 25.93 0.24 -5.17
C GLY A 294 25.07 1.11 -4.26
N LEU A 295 24.10 0.52 -3.53
CA LEU A 295 23.28 1.25 -2.56
C LEU A 295 23.99 1.31 -1.20
N PRO A 296 24.19 2.50 -0.60
CA PRO A 296 24.81 2.63 0.71
C PRO A 296 23.88 2.14 1.82
N ARG A 297 24.44 1.44 2.81
CA ARG A 297 23.72 1.01 4.02
C ARG A 297 23.29 2.22 4.85
N GLN A 298 21.99 2.37 5.07
CA GLN A 298 21.40 3.47 5.82
C GLN A 298 21.11 3.13 7.26
N ASP A 299 20.70 1.89 7.52
CA ASP A 299 20.23 1.47 8.84
C ASP A 299 20.55 0.00 9.07
N VAL A 300 20.86 -0.32 10.33
CA VAL A 300 20.97 -1.68 10.84
C VAL A 300 20.33 -1.66 12.21
N ARG A 301 19.29 -2.46 12.42
CA ARG A 301 18.62 -2.56 13.72
C ARG A 301 18.16 -3.97 14.03
N LEU A 302 18.13 -4.30 15.31
CA LEU A 302 17.50 -5.52 15.78
C LEU A 302 16.00 -5.27 15.98
N VAL A 303 15.17 -6.14 15.43
CA VAL A 303 13.71 -6.13 15.55
C VAL A 303 13.21 -7.48 16.06
N GLY A 304 11.94 -7.53 16.47
CA GLY A 304 11.32 -8.73 17.03
C GLY A 304 11.41 -8.83 18.56
N ASN A 305 10.87 -9.90 19.12
CA ASN A 305 10.85 -10.14 20.56
C ASN A 305 12.06 -11.00 20.97
N SER A 306 12.22 -11.28 22.27
CA SER A 306 13.34 -12.08 22.81
C SER A 306 13.56 -13.40 22.07
N ASP A 307 12.45 -14.03 21.66
CA ASP A 307 12.45 -15.40 21.12
C ASP A 307 12.37 -15.41 19.58
N SER A 308 12.32 -14.24 18.94
CA SER A 308 12.15 -14.08 17.49
C SER A 308 12.91 -12.87 16.93
N LYS A 309 14.14 -12.68 17.41
CA LYS A 309 15.04 -11.61 16.97
C LYS A 309 15.36 -11.74 15.48
N ALA A 310 15.33 -10.62 14.78
CA ALA A 310 15.80 -10.48 13.41
C ALA A 310 16.63 -9.20 13.25
N ALA A 311 17.69 -9.24 12.44
CA ALA A 311 18.38 -8.04 12.01
C ALA A 311 17.66 -7.50 10.77
N LEU A 312 17.34 -6.21 10.79
CA LEU A 312 16.79 -5.48 9.65
C LEU A 312 17.84 -4.49 9.16
N VAL A 313 18.19 -4.60 7.88
CA VAL A 313 19.18 -3.77 7.21
C VAL A 313 18.50 -3.04 6.05
N VAL A 314 18.76 -1.75 5.90
CA VAL A 314 18.23 -0.93 4.81
C VAL A 314 19.37 -0.37 3.98
N TYR A 315 19.30 -0.54 2.67
CA TYR A 315 20.25 -0.02 1.69
C TYR A 315 19.55 0.96 0.76
N GLY A 316 20.16 2.12 0.52
CA GLY A 316 19.59 3.18 -0.29
C GLY A 316 18.45 3.93 0.40
N HIS A 317 17.82 4.84 -0.33
CA HIS A 317 16.75 5.71 0.17
C HIS A 317 15.48 5.55 -0.68
N GLY A 318 14.36 6.05 -0.16
CA GLY A 318 13.12 6.10 -0.92
C GLY A 318 12.56 4.71 -1.26
N LEU A 319 11.87 4.62 -2.39
CA LEU A 319 11.21 3.38 -2.84
C LEU A 319 12.18 2.42 -3.53
N GLY A 320 13.28 2.94 -4.06
CA GLY A 320 14.40 2.15 -4.59
C GLY A 320 15.25 1.47 -3.52
N ALA A 321 14.94 1.65 -2.23
CA ALA A 321 15.67 1.00 -1.16
C ALA A 321 15.50 -0.53 -1.18
N ILE A 322 16.55 -1.24 -0.79
CA ILE A 322 16.53 -2.68 -0.55
C ILE A 322 16.50 -2.90 0.96
N VAL A 323 15.54 -3.68 1.42
CA VAL A 323 15.43 -4.13 2.81
C VAL A 323 15.84 -5.58 2.89
N VAL A 324 16.74 -5.89 3.82
CA VAL A 324 17.18 -7.25 4.14
C VAL A 324 16.77 -7.56 5.57
N VAL A 325 16.15 -8.71 5.76
CA VAL A 325 15.85 -9.27 7.07
C VAL A 325 16.61 -10.57 7.22
N GLU A 326 17.42 -10.64 8.28
CA GLU A 326 18.22 -11.80 8.64
C GLU A 326 17.72 -12.34 9.98
N ARG A 327 17.56 -13.65 10.08
CA ARG A 327 17.18 -14.30 11.33
C ARG A 327 17.78 -15.69 11.43
N GLN A 328 17.90 -16.19 12.66
CA GLN A 328 18.22 -17.59 12.88
C GLN A 328 17.17 -18.48 12.21
N ALA A 329 17.63 -19.43 11.40
CA ALA A 329 16.77 -20.35 10.68
C ALA A 329 16.12 -21.33 11.66
N GLY A 330 14.83 -21.16 11.93
CA GLY A 330 14.04 -22.15 12.64
C GLY A 330 13.82 -23.43 11.82
N ALA A 331 13.44 -24.52 12.48
CA ALA A 331 12.93 -25.70 11.78
C ALA A 331 11.66 -25.30 10.99
N GLY A 332 11.73 -25.29 9.66
CA GLY A 332 10.56 -25.04 8.79
C GLY A 332 10.58 -23.79 7.92
N VAL A 333 11.68 -23.03 7.82
CA VAL A 333 11.78 -21.84 6.92
C VAL A 333 11.42 -22.16 5.46
N ASN A 334 11.63 -23.40 5.02
CA ASN A 334 11.34 -23.85 3.65
C ASN A 334 9.89 -24.35 3.45
N ASN A 335 9.08 -24.46 4.51
CA ASN A 335 7.73 -25.06 4.46
C ASN A 335 6.59 -24.04 4.62
N GLY A 336 6.90 -22.73 4.60
CA GLY A 336 5.89 -21.67 4.59
C GLY A 336 5.35 -21.38 3.18
N ALA A 337 4.40 -20.45 3.07
CA ALA A 337 3.79 -20.00 1.80
C ALA A 337 4.79 -19.51 0.72
N MET A 338 6.06 -19.32 1.06
CA MET A 338 7.13 -18.93 0.13
C MET A 338 7.85 -20.12 -0.52
N GLY A 339 7.72 -21.34 0.00
CA GLY A 339 8.32 -22.54 -0.58
C GLY A 339 7.69 -22.98 -1.91
N SER A 340 6.51 -22.44 -2.24
CA SER A 340 5.81 -22.64 -3.51
C SER A 340 6.14 -21.59 -4.57
N LEU A 341 6.99 -20.62 -4.25
CA LEU A 341 7.47 -19.63 -5.21
C LEU A 341 8.52 -20.24 -6.16
N PRO A 342 8.63 -19.71 -7.40
CA PRO A 342 9.67 -20.08 -8.34
C PRO A 342 11.07 -20.11 -7.70
N GLN A 343 11.86 -21.12 -8.07
CA GLN A 343 13.21 -21.28 -7.56
C GLN A 343 14.23 -20.62 -8.49
N VAL A 344 15.20 -19.93 -7.89
CA VAL A 344 16.38 -19.40 -8.55
C VAL A 344 17.64 -19.89 -7.83
N SER A 345 18.77 -19.94 -8.53
CA SER A 345 20.05 -20.33 -7.93
C SER A 345 20.91 -19.09 -7.62
N LEU A 346 21.27 -18.94 -6.34
CA LEU A 346 22.17 -17.91 -5.84
C LEU A 346 23.49 -18.57 -5.42
N ASN A 347 24.44 -18.65 -6.35
CA ASN A 347 25.77 -19.25 -6.10
C ASN A 347 25.69 -20.68 -5.53
N GLY A 348 24.78 -21.51 -6.05
CA GLY A 348 24.57 -22.89 -5.58
C GLY A 348 23.60 -23.02 -4.39
N VAL A 349 23.11 -21.91 -3.84
CA VAL A 349 22.00 -21.91 -2.86
C VAL A 349 20.68 -21.78 -3.59
N THR A 350 19.71 -22.64 -3.27
CA THR A 350 18.33 -22.48 -3.75
C THR A 350 17.66 -21.32 -3.03
N ALA A 351 17.14 -20.38 -3.80
CA ALA A 351 16.31 -19.29 -3.31
C ALA A 351 14.92 -19.36 -3.95
N HIS A 352 13.95 -18.79 -3.26
CA HIS A 352 12.58 -18.64 -3.72
C HIS A 352 12.33 -17.17 -4.06
N GLU A 353 11.88 -16.91 -5.28
CA GLU A 353 11.71 -15.57 -5.83
C GLU A 353 10.25 -15.24 -6.11
N LEU A 354 9.83 -14.05 -5.68
CA LEU A 354 8.61 -13.40 -6.11
C LEU A 354 8.98 -12.11 -6.87
N ALA A 355 9.02 -12.22 -8.20
CA ALA A 355 9.20 -11.09 -9.10
C ALA A 355 7.85 -10.51 -9.53
N THR A 356 7.67 -9.20 -9.38
CA THR A 356 6.47 -8.47 -9.83
C THR A 356 6.88 -7.22 -10.62
N GLN A 357 5.91 -6.58 -11.26
CA GLN A 357 6.16 -5.31 -11.95
C GLN A 357 6.48 -4.14 -10.99
N LEU A 358 6.28 -4.29 -9.67
CA LEU A 358 6.56 -3.24 -8.67
C LEU A 358 7.76 -3.54 -7.77
N GLY A 359 8.31 -4.75 -7.84
CA GLY A 359 9.48 -5.12 -7.06
C GLY A 359 9.70 -6.62 -7.01
N THR A 360 10.80 -6.99 -6.36
CA THR A 360 11.21 -8.38 -6.21
C THR A 360 11.42 -8.69 -4.73
N ALA A 361 10.96 -9.85 -4.30
CA ALA A 361 11.30 -10.42 -3.01
C ALA A 361 11.99 -11.78 -3.20
N LEU A 362 13.05 -12.02 -2.43
CA LEU A 362 13.82 -13.24 -2.43
C LEU A 362 13.90 -13.79 -1.02
N THR A 363 13.81 -15.11 -0.89
CA THR A 363 14.11 -15.79 0.37
C THR A 363 15.05 -16.95 0.13
N TRP A 364 16.06 -17.06 1.00
CA TRP A 364 17.04 -18.15 0.92
C TRP A 364 17.57 -18.46 2.32
N LYS A 365 18.25 -19.61 2.41
CA LYS A 365 18.93 -20.03 3.62
C LYS A 365 20.41 -20.23 3.33
N ARG A 366 21.27 -19.68 4.17
CA ARG A 366 22.70 -19.95 4.15
C ARG A 366 23.19 -20.27 5.56
N GLY A 367 23.74 -21.48 5.72
CA GLY A 367 24.12 -22.00 7.03
C GLY A 367 22.90 -22.01 7.97
N GLU A 368 23.04 -21.35 9.12
CA GLU A 368 21.98 -21.22 10.12
C GLU A 368 21.16 -19.93 9.99
N VAL A 369 21.37 -19.13 8.94
CA VAL A 369 20.68 -17.85 8.74
C VAL A 369 19.68 -17.97 7.59
N ALA A 370 18.46 -17.51 7.85
CA ALA A 370 17.43 -17.31 6.86
C ALA A 370 17.36 -15.82 6.48
N TYR A 371 17.33 -15.57 5.18
CA TYR A 371 17.30 -14.23 4.62
C TYR A 371 15.96 -13.98 3.92
N VAL A 372 15.47 -12.76 4.06
CA VAL A 372 14.44 -12.18 3.21
C VAL A 372 15.00 -10.87 2.66
N LEU A 373 15.07 -10.75 1.35
CA LEU A 373 15.40 -9.50 0.67
C LEU A 373 14.15 -9.03 -0.07
N ALA A 374 13.82 -7.76 0.05
CA ALA A 374 12.74 -7.14 -0.72
C ALA A 374 13.12 -5.71 -1.12
N GLY A 375 12.76 -5.32 -2.34
CA GLY A 375 12.93 -3.96 -2.81
C GLY A 375 12.15 -3.70 -4.09
N SER A 376 11.89 -2.43 -4.39
CA SER A 376 11.35 -2.03 -5.69
C SER A 376 12.46 -2.04 -6.75
N VAL A 377 13.05 -3.21 -6.98
CA VAL A 377 14.17 -3.40 -7.91
C VAL A 377 13.89 -4.57 -8.86
N PRO A 378 14.44 -4.54 -10.08
CA PRO A 378 14.34 -5.67 -11.01
C PRO A 378 14.91 -6.97 -10.40
N PRO A 379 14.45 -8.15 -10.85
CA PRO A 379 14.93 -9.44 -10.36
C PRO A 379 16.46 -9.57 -10.41
N ALA A 380 17.08 -9.20 -11.53
CA ALA A 380 18.53 -9.24 -11.68
C ALA A 380 19.29 -8.44 -10.60
N ALA A 381 18.75 -7.29 -10.17
CA ALA A 381 19.36 -6.47 -9.11
C ALA A 381 19.13 -7.11 -7.72
N ALA A 382 17.93 -7.65 -7.47
CA ALA A 382 17.63 -8.37 -6.24
C ALA A 382 18.50 -9.64 -6.09
N GLU A 383 18.65 -10.43 -7.15
CA GLU A 383 19.51 -11.60 -7.16
C GLU A 383 20.98 -11.24 -7.00
N ALA A 384 21.47 -10.18 -7.65
CA ALA A 384 22.83 -9.70 -7.49
C ALA A 384 23.09 -9.25 -6.04
N ALA A 385 22.13 -8.57 -5.42
CA ALA A 385 22.18 -8.19 -4.02
C ALA A 385 22.20 -9.42 -3.11
N ALA A 386 21.32 -10.39 -3.34
CA ALA A 386 21.28 -11.62 -2.56
C ALA A 386 22.61 -12.39 -2.66
N ARG A 387 23.21 -12.52 -3.87
CA ARG A 387 24.54 -13.12 -4.07
C ARG A 387 25.66 -12.38 -3.33
N ALA A 388 25.55 -11.06 -3.15
CA ALA A 388 26.55 -10.24 -2.48
C ALA A 388 26.48 -10.34 -0.94
N LEU A 389 25.34 -10.72 -0.39
CA LEU A 389 25.17 -10.99 1.06
C LEU A 389 25.67 -12.38 1.46
N GLY A 390 26.24 -13.09 0.50
CA GLY A 390 26.36 -14.51 0.60
C GLY A 390 25.06 -15.12 0.12
#